data_AF-A0A1X2IPX9-F1
#
_entry.id   AF-A0A1X2IPX9-F1
#
_cell.length_a   1.000
_cell.length_b   1.000
_cell.length_c   1.000
_cell.angle_alpha   90.00
_cell.angle_beta   90.00
_cell.angle_gamma   90.00
#
_symmetry.space_group_name_H-M   'P 1'
#
loop_
_entity.id
_entity.type
_entity.pdbx_description
1 polymer ?
#
loop_
_entity_poly.entity_id
_entity_poly.type
_entity_poly.pdbx_seq_one_letter_code
_entity_poly.pdbx_strand_id
1 'polypeptide(L)'
;MAIYKLIQSHLFYDGLAIDVSEALTQGTVIMILVMALILAIPRRGIAFGFPKKPIDSIAYNVVWQFIKKYHAYMLSFGTVFNFHYHPANKYWTLFLELWVLIHGSITAYFQPGTGWQIFFYGFLMVFITNQVYDTALLRRWQSFTSWQTMLLYLLFIILVVVGFGMNDHRYYRILFIPVAEYLAVLYCLGLGLVGYGWIQRFPSHYIFAVPLMYCLAGAGVILSLAYILAGHLQVFNDY
;
A
#
# COMPACT_ATOMS: atom_id res chain seq x y z
N MET A 1 22.40 5.35 -3.55
CA MET A 1 21.57 4.99 -2.39
C MET A 1 22.21 3.89 -1.55
N ALA A 2 22.52 2.72 -2.11
CA ALA A 2 23.17 1.61 -1.39
C ALA A 2 24.53 1.98 -0.75
N ILE A 3 25.41 2.66 -1.49
CA ILE A 3 26.71 3.12 -0.97
C ILE A 3 26.55 4.10 0.20
N TYR A 4 25.62 5.05 0.10
CA TYR A 4 25.32 5.99 1.18
C TYR A 4 24.79 5.27 2.43
N LYS A 5 23.87 4.30 2.27
CA LYS A 5 23.33 3.54 3.40
C LYS A 5 24.40 2.65 4.05
N LEU A 6 25.26 2.02 3.26
CA LEU A 6 26.45 1.32 3.78
C LEU A 6 27.33 2.26 4.61
N ILE A 7 27.69 3.43 4.06
CA ILE A 7 28.50 4.42 4.76
C ILE A 7 27.79 4.92 6.03
N GLN A 8 26.49 5.21 5.96
CA GLN A 8 25.72 5.72 7.10
C GLN A 8 25.55 4.65 8.19
N SER A 9 25.21 3.40 7.87
CA SER A 9 25.09 2.31 8.85
C SER A 9 26.44 1.96 9.50
N HIS A 10 27.56 2.14 8.80
CA HIS A 10 28.91 1.92 9.35
C HIS A 10 29.46 3.11 10.17
N LEU A 11 29.10 4.35 9.81
CA LEU A 11 29.57 5.55 10.52
C LEU A 11 28.64 5.98 11.66
N PHE A 12 27.35 5.81 11.48
CA PHE A 12 26.29 6.18 12.42
C PHE A 12 25.49 4.92 12.74
N TYR A 13 25.98 4.19 13.74
CA TYR A 13 25.46 2.91 14.23
C TYR A 13 23.93 2.84 14.19
N ASP A 14 23.40 1.91 13.38
CA ASP A 14 21.96 1.64 13.18
C ASP A 14 21.28 0.99 14.41
N GLY A 15 21.94 1.01 15.58
CA GLY A 15 21.52 0.26 16.77
C GLY A 15 20.15 0.63 17.32
N LEU A 16 19.68 1.87 17.10
CA LEU A 16 18.32 2.26 17.47
C LEU A 16 17.26 1.61 16.56
N ALA A 17 17.61 1.22 15.34
CA ALA A 17 16.69 0.53 14.44
C ALA A 17 16.47 -0.94 14.82
N ILE A 18 17.37 -1.54 15.62
CA ILE A 18 17.22 -2.93 16.12
C ILE A 18 16.03 -3.05 17.08
N ASP A 19 15.77 -2.00 17.87
CA ASP A 19 14.66 -1.96 18.83
C ASP A 19 13.37 -1.37 18.24
N VAL A 20 13.39 -0.96 16.95
CA VAL A 20 12.19 -0.49 16.25
C VAL A 20 11.33 -1.70 15.90
N SER A 21 10.08 -1.68 16.38
CA SER A 21 9.11 -2.71 16.03
C SER A 21 8.92 -2.82 14.52
N GLU A 22 9.04 -4.04 13.98
CA GLU A 22 8.70 -4.37 12.59
C GLU A 22 7.28 -3.90 12.24
N ALA A 23 6.35 -3.93 13.21
CA ALA A 23 4.99 -3.45 13.02
C ALA A 23 4.93 -1.94 12.73
N LEU A 24 5.81 -1.13 13.33
CA LEU A 24 5.87 0.30 13.06
C LEU A 24 6.40 0.55 11.64
N THR A 25 7.47 -0.14 11.26
CA THR A 25 8.07 -0.04 9.91
C THR A 25 7.06 -0.46 8.84
N GLN A 26 6.43 -1.62 8.98
CA GLN A 26 5.40 -2.13 8.07
C GLN A 26 4.16 -1.24 8.04
N GLY A 27 3.72 -0.74 9.20
CA GLY A 27 2.59 0.20 9.30
C GLY A 27 2.82 1.49 8.50
N THR A 28 4.04 2.04 8.51
CA THR A 28 4.36 3.23 7.71
C THR A 28 4.32 2.96 6.21
N VAL A 29 4.74 1.76 5.78
CA VAL A 29 4.67 1.33 4.37
C VAL A 29 3.22 1.18 3.93
N ILE A 30 2.39 0.50 4.74
CA ILE A 30 0.95 0.34 4.48
C ILE A 30 0.29 1.72 4.35
N MET A 31 0.58 2.66 5.26
CA MET A 31 0.06 4.02 5.20
C MET A 31 0.43 4.72 3.87
N ILE A 32 1.69 4.65 3.45
CA ILE A 32 2.16 5.23 2.17
C ILE A 32 1.40 4.61 0.99
N LEU A 33 1.26 3.28 0.95
CA LEU A 33 0.59 2.55 -0.12
C LEU A 33 -0.90 2.88 -0.20
N VAL A 34 -1.59 2.90 0.93
CA VAL A 34 -3.01 3.29 1.04
C VAL A 34 -3.23 4.71 0.52
N MET A 35 -2.38 5.66 0.93
CA MET A 35 -2.46 7.03 0.43
C MET A 35 -2.18 7.13 -1.07
N ALA A 36 -1.15 6.42 -1.56
CA ALA A 36 -0.81 6.41 -2.98
C ALA A 36 -1.96 5.84 -3.83
N LEU A 37 -2.61 4.77 -3.37
CA LEU A 37 -3.82 4.22 -3.97
C LEU A 37 -4.93 5.27 -4.02
N ILE A 38 -5.26 5.90 -2.89
CA ILE A 38 -6.32 6.92 -2.83
C ILE A 38 -6.02 8.08 -3.79
N LEU A 39 -4.80 8.61 -3.79
CA LEU A 39 -4.39 9.72 -4.67
C LEU A 39 -4.44 9.36 -6.15
N ALA A 40 -4.20 8.09 -6.49
CA ALA A 40 -4.13 7.62 -7.87
C ALA A 40 -5.48 7.19 -8.46
N ILE A 41 -6.53 6.98 -7.65
CA ILE A 41 -7.90 6.62 -8.09
C ILE A 41 -8.37 7.46 -9.31
N PRO A 42 -8.23 8.80 -9.36
CA PRO A 42 -8.71 9.59 -10.49
C PRO A 42 -8.06 9.23 -11.84
N ARG A 43 -6.82 8.72 -11.81
CA ARG A 43 -6.02 8.41 -13.00
C ARG A 43 -6.21 6.98 -13.48
N ARG A 44 -6.37 6.04 -12.54
CA ARG A 44 -6.31 4.59 -12.82
C ARG A 44 -7.50 3.77 -12.31
N GLY A 45 -8.40 4.37 -11.54
CA GLY A 45 -9.51 3.67 -10.88
C GLY A 45 -9.10 2.91 -9.63
N ILE A 46 -10.09 2.28 -8.99
CA ILE A 46 -9.90 1.49 -7.75
C ILE A 46 -9.32 0.12 -8.10
N ALA A 47 -9.84 -0.57 -9.11
CA ALA A 47 -9.31 -1.84 -9.59
C ALA A 47 -9.71 -2.08 -11.06
N PHE A 48 -8.86 -2.76 -11.83
CA PHE A 48 -9.10 -3.10 -13.23
C PHE A 48 -9.38 -1.88 -14.13
N GLY A 49 -8.81 -0.72 -13.80
CA GLY A 49 -9.08 0.51 -14.53
C GLY A 49 -10.41 1.19 -14.15
N PHE A 50 -11.18 0.65 -13.20
CA PHE A 50 -12.52 1.13 -12.83
C PHE A 50 -12.79 1.11 -11.31
N PRO A 51 -13.78 1.88 -10.83
CA PRO A 51 -14.25 3.11 -11.44
C PRO A 51 -13.16 4.21 -11.29
N LYS A 52 -12.88 4.98 -12.35
CA LYS A 52 -11.88 6.09 -12.35
C LYS A 52 -12.38 7.33 -11.65
N LYS A 53 -13.69 7.53 -11.69
CA LYS A 53 -14.36 8.44 -10.77
C LYS A 53 -14.73 7.61 -9.54
N PRO A 54 -14.46 8.08 -8.33
CA PRO A 54 -15.12 7.51 -7.17
C PRO A 54 -16.63 7.54 -7.45
N ILE A 55 -17.37 6.54 -6.96
CA ILE A 55 -18.81 6.68 -6.68
C ILE A 55 -18.98 8.08 -6.10
N ASP A 56 -19.89 8.91 -6.62
CA ASP A 56 -20.05 10.38 -6.44
C ASP A 56 -20.15 10.86 -4.97
N SER A 57 -19.25 10.38 -4.14
CA SER A 57 -19.31 10.32 -2.71
C SER A 57 -18.50 11.48 -2.19
N ILE A 58 -19.19 12.32 -1.46
CA ILE A 58 -18.62 13.45 -0.71
C ILE A 58 -17.46 12.94 0.18
N ALA A 59 -17.61 11.73 0.73
CA ALA A 59 -16.60 10.92 1.40
C ALA A 59 -15.20 11.00 0.76
N TYR A 60 -15.13 10.50 -0.47
CA TYR A 60 -13.88 10.40 -1.19
C TYR A 60 -13.30 11.78 -1.43
N ASN A 61 -14.12 12.75 -1.84
CA ASN A 61 -13.63 14.09 -2.18
C ASN A 61 -12.97 14.75 -0.96
N VAL A 62 -13.56 14.61 0.22
CA VAL A 62 -13.01 15.14 1.47
C VAL A 62 -11.69 14.45 1.82
N VAL A 63 -11.67 13.11 1.81
CA VAL A 63 -10.48 12.32 2.14
C VAL A 63 -9.35 12.56 1.13
N TRP A 64 -9.67 12.54 -0.17
CA TRP A 64 -8.71 12.77 -1.23
C TRP A 64 -8.12 14.18 -1.19
N GLN A 65 -8.92 15.22 -0.93
CA GLN A 65 -8.40 16.57 -0.78
C GLN A 65 -7.51 16.71 0.47
N PHE A 66 -7.90 16.09 1.58
CA PHE A 66 -7.08 16.05 2.79
C PHE A 66 -5.73 15.39 2.51
N ILE A 67 -5.74 14.18 1.95
CA ILE A 67 -4.51 13.44 1.61
C ILE A 67 -3.70 14.24 0.59
N LYS A 68 -4.31 14.78 -0.47
CA LYS A 68 -3.59 15.62 -1.45
C LYS A 68 -2.95 16.84 -0.82
N LYS A 69 -3.57 17.46 0.18
CA LYS A 69 -3.00 18.62 0.88
C LYS A 69 -1.87 18.23 1.85
N TYR A 70 -2.03 17.13 2.57
CA TYR A 70 -1.15 16.77 3.70
C TYR A 70 -0.24 15.57 3.44
N HIS A 71 -0.28 14.97 2.24
CA HIS A 71 0.48 13.76 1.93
C HIS A 71 1.98 13.95 2.18
N ALA A 72 2.56 15.11 1.89
CA ALA A 72 3.97 15.36 2.14
C ALA A 72 4.38 15.19 3.61
N TYR A 73 3.51 15.54 4.58
CA TYR A 73 3.77 15.36 6.02
C TYR A 73 3.59 13.91 6.47
N MET A 74 2.62 13.18 5.90
CA MET A 74 2.43 11.76 6.20
C MET A 74 3.53 10.90 5.54
N LEU A 75 3.89 11.24 4.31
CA LEU A 75 5.02 10.64 3.60
C LEU A 75 6.33 10.98 4.28
N SER A 76 6.52 12.18 4.86
CA SER A 76 7.75 12.53 5.57
C SER A 76 8.01 11.55 6.70
N PHE A 77 6.98 11.18 7.48
CA PHE A 77 7.07 10.16 8.53
C PHE A 77 7.52 8.80 7.99
N GLY A 78 6.89 8.27 6.95
CA GLY A 78 7.31 7.01 6.34
C GLY A 78 8.67 7.09 5.62
N THR A 79 9.05 8.25 5.08
CA THR A 79 10.38 8.49 4.49
C THR A 79 11.47 8.77 5.52
N VAL A 80 11.15 9.03 6.79
CA VAL A 80 12.14 9.01 7.88
C VAL A 80 12.54 7.56 8.17
N PHE A 81 11.58 6.62 8.11
CA PHE A 81 11.87 5.18 8.13
C PHE A 81 12.49 4.68 6.80
N ASN A 82 12.13 5.27 5.65
CA ASN A 82 12.54 4.84 4.30
C ASN A 82 13.52 5.76 3.54
N PHE A 83 14.13 6.74 4.21
CA PHE A 83 15.33 7.51 3.82
C PHE A 83 15.27 8.60 2.69
N HIS A 84 14.28 9.50 2.59
CA HIS A 84 14.28 10.81 1.85
C HIS A 84 13.29 11.02 0.67
N TYR A 85 12.91 12.29 0.54
CA TYR A 85 11.94 12.92 -0.35
C TYR A 85 12.32 12.85 -1.84
N HIS A 86 11.35 12.54 -2.71
CA HIS A 86 11.55 12.58 -4.15
C HIS A 86 10.37 13.25 -4.88
N PRO A 87 10.62 13.98 -5.98
CA PRO A 87 9.57 14.67 -6.73
C PRO A 87 8.51 13.71 -7.25
N ALA A 88 7.23 14.08 -7.07
CA ALA A 88 6.09 13.32 -7.56
C ALA A 88 5.92 13.47 -9.09
N ASN A 89 6.71 12.73 -9.87
CA ASN A 89 6.46 12.52 -11.30
C ASN A 89 5.99 11.08 -11.55
N LYS A 90 5.24 10.86 -12.65
CA LYS A 90 4.64 9.56 -12.98
C LYS A 90 5.65 8.41 -13.11
N TYR A 91 6.87 8.71 -13.57
CA TYR A 91 7.93 7.70 -13.72
C TYR A 91 8.53 7.33 -12.38
N TRP A 92 8.63 8.31 -11.48
CA TRP A 92 9.06 8.10 -10.11
C TRP A 92 8.03 7.31 -9.30
N THR A 93 6.73 7.61 -9.46
CA THR A 93 5.65 6.80 -8.90
C THR A 93 5.76 5.35 -9.37
N LEU A 94 5.91 5.13 -10.67
CA LEU A 94 6.08 3.78 -11.24
C LEU A 94 7.33 3.08 -10.70
N PHE A 95 8.45 3.81 -10.59
CA PHE A 95 9.67 3.29 -10.01
C PHE A 95 9.43 2.83 -8.56
N LEU A 96 8.79 3.63 -7.72
CA LEU A 96 8.47 3.26 -6.34
C LEU A 96 7.51 2.07 -6.25
N GLU A 97 6.53 2.01 -7.14
CA GLU A 97 5.56 0.90 -7.26
C GLU A 97 6.23 -0.43 -7.66
N LEU A 98 7.22 -0.38 -8.55
CA LEU A 98 8.03 -1.55 -8.89
C LEU A 98 9.10 -1.83 -7.82
N TRP A 99 9.61 -0.79 -7.16
CA TRP A 99 10.61 -0.93 -6.12
C TRP A 99 10.05 -1.62 -4.89
N VAL A 100 8.81 -1.33 -4.48
CA VAL A 100 8.21 -2.04 -3.33
C VAL A 100 8.04 -3.53 -3.62
N LEU A 101 7.71 -3.90 -4.86
CA LEU A 101 7.68 -5.29 -5.30
C LEU A 101 9.06 -5.94 -5.17
N ILE A 102 10.12 -5.29 -5.69
CA ILE A 102 11.49 -5.84 -5.64
C ILE A 102 12.02 -5.88 -4.20
N HIS A 103 11.98 -4.74 -3.51
CA HIS A 103 12.48 -4.56 -2.15
C HIS A 103 11.78 -5.48 -1.17
N GLY A 104 10.45 -5.47 -1.12
CA GLY A 104 9.67 -6.30 -0.20
C GLY A 104 9.88 -7.80 -0.43
N SER A 105 10.07 -8.22 -1.69
CA SER A 105 10.39 -9.62 -2.01
C SER A 105 11.78 -10.01 -1.53
N ILE A 106 12.78 -9.15 -1.76
CA ILE A 106 14.18 -9.43 -1.39
C ILE A 106 14.34 -9.43 0.13
N THR A 107 13.77 -8.45 0.84
CA THR A 107 13.89 -8.40 2.31
C THR A 107 13.26 -9.63 2.95
N ALA A 108 12.08 -10.05 2.49
CA ALA A 108 11.42 -11.26 2.97
C ALA A 108 12.11 -12.55 2.51
N TYR A 109 12.86 -12.54 1.40
CA TYR A 109 13.66 -13.69 0.97
C TYR A 109 14.86 -13.95 1.89
N PHE A 110 15.43 -12.88 2.45
CA PHE A 110 16.50 -12.98 3.45
C PHE A 110 15.98 -13.25 4.88
N GLN A 111 14.66 -13.33 5.07
CA GLN A 111 14.04 -13.81 6.29
C GLN A 111 13.76 -15.33 6.17
N PRO A 112 13.76 -16.09 7.29
CA PRO A 112 13.38 -17.49 7.27
C PRO A 112 11.96 -17.71 6.71
N GLY A 113 11.74 -18.85 6.06
CA GLY A 113 10.43 -19.25 5.56
C GLY A 113 10.16 -18.87 4.11
N THR A 114 8.88 -18.78 3.76
CA THR A 114 8.41 -18.54 2.37
C THR A 114 7.61 -17.25 2.24
N GLY A 115 7.78 -16.33 3.18
CA GLY A 115 7.08 -15.04 3.24
C GLY A 115 7.31 -14.15 2.02
N TRP A 116 8.45 -14.30 1.31
CA TRP A 116 8.73 -13.56 0.08
C TRP A 116 7.65 -13.72 -0.99
N GLN A 117 6.95 -14.87 -1.02
CA GLN A 117 5.85 -15.12 -1.95
C GLN A 117 4.66 -14.17 -1.71
N ILE A 118 4.39 -13.82 -0.44
CA ILE A 118 3.33 -12.88 -0.08
C ILE A 118 3.64 -11.51 -0.68
N PHE A 119 4.88 -11.05 -0.52
CA PHE A 119 5.32 -9.75 -1.03
C PHE A 119 5.40 -9.71 -2.55
N PHE A 120 6.05 -10.69 -3.18
CA PHE A 120 6.21 -10.72 -4.63
C PHE A 120 4.86 -10.80 -5.34
N TYR A 121 4.07 -11.84 -5.04
CA TYR A 121 2.80 -12.07 -5.75
C TYR A 121 1.72 -11.08 -5.32
N GLY A 122 1.72 -10.66 -4.05
CA GLY A 122 0.79 -9.64 -3.55
C GLY A 122 1.00 -8.28 -4.22
N PHE A 123 2.22 -7.75 -4.23
CA PHE A 123 2.50 -6.47 -4.91
C PHE A 123 2.37 -6.59 -6.42
N LEU A 124 2.72 -7.73 -7.03
CA LEU A 124 2.51 -7.95 -8.45
C LEU A 124 1.01 -7.93 -8.80
N MET A 125 0.16 -8.52 -7.95
CA MET A 125 -1.30 -8.47 -8.10
C MET A 125 -1.82 -7.04 -8.00
N VAL A 126 -1.37 -6.24 -7.01
CA VAL A 126 -1.71 -4.81 -6.91
C VAL A 126 -1.24 -4.05 -8.15
N PHE A 127 -0.02 -4.31 -8.63
CA PHE A 127 0.52 -3.66 -9.81
C PHE A 127 -0.34 -3.92 -11.05
N ILE A 128 -0.65 -5.19 -11.31
CA ILE A 128 -1.36 -5.65 -12.51
C ILE A 128 -2.85 -5.31 -12.47
N THR A 129 -3.46 -5.25 -11.29
CA THR A 129 -4.88 -4.88 -11.14
C THR A 129 -5.10 -3.38 -11.01
N ASN A 130 -4.10 -2.60 -10.59
CA ASN A 130 -4.31 -1.19 -10.28
C ASN A 130 -3.26 -0.26 -10.93
N GLN A 131 -1.98 -0.43 -10.60
CA GLN A 131 -0.93 0.55 -10.92
C GLN A 131 -0.61 0.61 -12.43
N VAL A 132 -0.67 -0.53 -13.13
CA VAL A 132 -0.31 -0.67 -14.55
C VAL A 132 -1.17 0.20 -15.47
N TYR A 133 -2.39 0.55 -15.07
CA TYR A 133 -3.33 1.38 -15.84
C TYR A 133 -2.90 2.84 -16.01
N ASP A 134 -1.92 3.32 -15.24
CA ASP A 134 -1.32 4.66 -15.42
C ASP A 134 0.04 4.61 -16.15
N THR A 135 0.49 3.43 -16.59
CA THR A 135 1.71 3.31 -17.39
C THR A 135 1.47 3.66 -18.86
N ALA A 136 2.52 4.05 -19.59
CA ALA A 136 2.41 4.29 -21.03
C ALA A 136 1.87 3.08 -21.82
N LEU A 137 2.08 1.86 -21.30
CA LEU A 137 1.62 0.60 -21.88
C LEU A 137 0.09 0.52 -21.99
N LEU A 138 -0.63 0.95 -20.95
CA LEU A 138 -2.10 0.86 -20.89
C LEU A 138 -2.81 2.21 -20.96
N ARG A 139 -2.10 3.34 -20.91
CA ARG A 139 -2.69 4.69 -20.95
C ARG A 139 -3.52 4.98 -22.20
N ARG A 140 -3.19 4.37 -23.35
CA ARG A 140 -3.93 4.52 -24.61
C ARG A 140 -5.14 3.58 -24.71
N TRP A 141 -5.17 2.51 -23.92
CA TRP A 141 -6.17 1.45 -23.94
C TRP A 141 -6.52 1.07 -22.49
N GLN A 142 -6.95 2.06 -21.69
CA GLN A 142 -7.27 1.86 -20.27
C GLN A 142 -8.60 1.11 -20.09
N SER A 143 -8.71 -0.05 -20.72
CA SER A 143 -9.80 -1.01 -20.58
C SER A 143 -9.20 -2.33 -20.12
N PHE A 144 -9.83 -2.97 -19.13
CA PHE A 144 -9.47 -4.33 -18.71
C PHE A 144 -9.60 -5.37 -19.83
N THR A 145 -10.30 -5.02 -20.91
CA THR A 145 -10.49 -5.84 -22.11
C THR A 145 -9.45 -5.60 -23.21
N SER A 146 -8.48 -4.70 -23.00
CA SER A 146 -7.41 -4.52 -23.99
C SER A 146 -6.57 -5.78 -24.13
N TRP A 147 -6.03 -6.04 -25.32
CA TRP A 147 -5.18 -7.21 -25.52
C TRP A 147 -3.91 -7.13 -24.66
N GLN A 148 -3.39 -5.92 -24.41
CA GLN A 148 -2.24 -5.69 -23.52
C GLN A 148 -2.56 -6.13 -22.08
N THR A 149 -3.74 -5.75 -21.55
CA THR A 149 -4.18 -6.20 -20.22
C THR A 149 -4.36 -7.70 -20.17
N MET A 150 -4.92 -8.31 -21.22
CA MET A 150 -5.09 -9.77 -21.27
C MET A 150 -3.75 -10.51 -21.27
N LEU A 151 -2.75 -10.04 -22.02
CA LEU A 151 -1.41 -10.62 -22.00
C LEU A 151 -0.74 -10.47 -20.63
N LEU A 152 -0.91 -9.34 -19.95
CA LEU A 152 -0.39 -9.13 -18.60
C LEU A 152 -1.06 -10.07 -17.59
N TYR A 153 -2.38 -10.26 -17.68
CA TYR A 153 -3.10 -11.21 -16.83
C TYR A 153 -2.70 -12.65 -17.13
N LEU A 154 -2.52 -13.02 -18.39
CA LEU A 154 -2.04 -14.34 -18.77
C LEU A 154 -0.62 -14.59 -18.22
N LEU A 155 0.29 -13.62 -18.38
CA LEU A 155 1.64 -13.70 -17.84
C LEU A 155 1.62 -13.84 -16.32
N PHE A 156 0.77 -13.09 -15.63
CA PHE A 156 0.59 -13.21 -14.18
C PHE A 156 0.13 -14.61 -13.78
N ILE A 157 -0.89 -15.16 -14.45
CA ILE A 157 -1.38 -16.52 -14.19
C ILE A 157 -0.27 -17.54 -14.41
N ILE A 158 0.51 -17.42 -15.49
CA ILE A 158 1.65 -18.30 -15.75
C ILE A 158 2.69 -18.20 -14.61
N LEU A 159 3.04 -16.99 -14.17
CA LEU A 159 3.98 -16.78 -13.06
C LEU A 159 3.49 -17.38 -11.74
N VAL A 160 2.18 -17.31 -11.48
CA VAL A 160 1.54 -17.93 -10.32
C VAL A 160 1.59 -19.46 -10.42
N VAL A 161 1.19 -20.02 -11.56
CA VAL A 161 1.18 -21.47 -11.78
C VAL A 161 2.59 -22.06 -11.75
N VAL A 162 3.58 -21.36 -12.31
CA VAL A 162 4.98 -21.80 -12.27
C VAL A 162 5.57 -21.71 -10.85
N GLY A 163 5.24 -20.67 -10.10
CA GLY A 163 5.82 -20.46 -8.76
C GLY A 163 5.21 -21.29 -7.65
N PHE A 164 3.90 -21.56 -7.72
CA PHE A 164 3.19 -22.37 -6.72
C PHE A 164 2.92 -23.80 -7.20
N GLY A 165 2.96 -24.08 -8.51
CA GLY A 165 2.39 -25.31 -9.08
C GLY A 165 0.88 -25.14 -9.32
N MET A 166 0.18 -26.22 -9.68
CA MET A 166 -1.28 -26.21 -9.93
C MET A 166 -2.13 -26.65 -8.72
N ASN A 167 -1.53 -27.30 -7.73
CA ASN A 167 -2.23 -27.94 -6.61
C ASN A 167 -1.81 -27.39 -5.23
N ASP A 168 -1.11 -26.26 -5.19
CA ASP A 168 -0.62 -25.71 -3.92
C ASP A 168 -1.74 -24.92 -3.23
N HIS A 169 -2.13 -25.35 -2.04
CA HIS A 169 -3.18 -24.69 -1.26
C HIS A 169 -2.80 -23.27 -0.80
N ARG A 170 -1.55 -22.82 -0.99
CA ARG A 170 -1.02 -21.54 -0.52
C ARG A 170 -1.29 -20.35 -1.45
N TYR A 171 -2.15 -20.47 -2.47
CA TYR A 171 -2.54 -19.34 -3.32
C TYR A 171 -3.14 -18.15 -2.55
N TYR A 172 -3.68 -18.37 -1.35
CA TYR A 172 -4.20 -17.29 -0.50
C TYR A 172 -3.14 -16.20 -0.21
N ARG A 173 -1.84 -16.55 -0.26
CA ARG A 173 -0.72 -15.61 -0.09
C ARG A 173 -0.71 -14.48 -1.12
N ILE A 174 -1.22 -14.74 -2.32
CA ILE A 174 -1.34 -13.77 -3.41
C ILE A 174 -2.32 -12.64 -3.02
N LEU A 175 -3.36 -12.98 -2.26
CA LEU A 175 -4.44 -12.06 -1.92
C LEU A 175 -4.17 -11.27 -0.64
N PHE A 176 -3.21 -11.69 0.20
CA PHE A 176 -3.00 -11.09 1.51
C PHE A 176 -2.75 -9.56 1.44
N ILE A 177 -1.78 -9.13 0.64
CA ILE A 177 -1.45 -7.70 0.47
C ILE A 177 -2.61 -6.94 -0.19
N PRO A 178 -3.15 -7.35 -1.35
CA PRO A 178 -4.29 -6.67 -1.95
C PRO A 178 -5.46 -6.51 -0.99
N VAL A 179 -5.86 -7.58 -0.29
CA VAL A 179 -6.98 -7.56 0.64
C VAL A 179 -6.70 -6.60 1.79
N ALA A 180 -5.52 -6.67 2.42
CA ALA A 180 -5.14 -5.77 3.50
C ALA A 180 -5.13 -4.30 3.05
N GLU A 181 -4.56 -3.99 1.89
CA GLU A 181 -4.50 -2.64 1.34
C GLU A 181 -5.90 -2.08 1.02
N TYR A 182 -6.73 -2.83 0.30
CA TYR A 182 -8.08 -2.38 -0.04
C TYR A 182 -8.97 -2.24 1.21
N LEU A 183 -8.85 -3.13 2.19
CA LEU A 183 -9.55 -2.99 3.47
C LEU A 183 -9.09 -1.74 4.24
N ALA A 184 -7.79 -1.45 4.26
CA ALA A 184 -7.27 -0.24 4.88
C ALA A 184 -7.75 1.03 4.16
N VAL A 185 -7.83 1.02 2.83
CA VAL A 185 -8.44 2.11 2.04
C VAL A 185 -9.90 2.32 2.45
N LEU A 186 -10.71 1.25 2.50
CA LEU A 186 -12.12 1.32 2.89
C LEU A 186 -12.28 1.81 4.33
N TYR A 187 -11.44 1.36 5.24
CA TYR A 187 -11.41 1.81 6.64
C TYR A 187 -11.14 3.31 6.73
N CYS A 188 -10.11 3.81 6.04
CA CYS A 188 -9.78 5.24 6.01
C CYS A 188 -10.91 6.09 5.39
N LEU A 189 -11.54 5.60 4.32
CA LEU A 189 -12.69 6.29 3.71
C LEU A 189 -13.91 6.30 4.65
N GLY A 190 -14.17 5.21 5.36
CA GLY A 190 -15.22 5.09 6.36
C GLY A 190 -15.03 6.03 7.55
N LEU A 191 -13.80 6.12 8.10
CA LEU A 191 -13.48 7.10 9.14
C LEU A 191 -13.61 8.53 8.63
N GLY A 192 -13.16 8.80 7.40
CA GLY A 192 -13.33 10.10 6.76
C GLY A 192 -14.80 10.52 6.64
N LEU A 193 -15.68 9.57 6.31
CA LEU A 193 -17.14 9.76 6.28
C LEU A 193 -17.71 10.12 7.64
N VAL A 194 -17.35 9.35 8.67
CA VAL A 194 -17.81 9.58 10.04
C VAL A 194 -17.32 10.94 10.55
N GLY A 195 -16.04 11.26 10.34
CA GLY A 195 -15.46 12.55 10.70
C GLY A 195 -16.12 13.71 9.95
N TYR A 196 -16.35 13.56 8.65
CA TYR A 196 -17.05 14.58 7.87
C TYR A 196 -18.49 14.79 8.36
N GLY A 197 -19.26 13.71 8.57
CA GLY A 197 -20.63 13.80 9.09
C GLY A 197 -20.69 14.45 10.47
N TRP A 198 -19.71 14.16 11.33
CA TRP A 198 -19.57 14.82 12.62
C TRP A 198 -19.33 16.32 12.48
N ILE A 199 -18.35 16.72 11.67
CA ILE A 199 -18.03 18.15 11.47
C ILE A 199 -19.21 18.89 10.83
N GLN A 200 -19.93 18.26 9.90
CA GLN A 200 -21.14 18.85 9.32
C GLN A 200 -22.22 19.10 10.38
N ARG A 201 -22.39 18.18 11.34
CA ARG A 201 -23.36 18.34 12.43
C ARG A 201 -22.93 19.37 13.46
N PHE A 202 -21.63 19.45 13.76
CA PHE A 202 -21.02 20.33 14.74
C PHE A 202 -19.74 20.97 14.19
N PRO A 203 -19.83 22.06 13.42
CA PRO A 203 -18.68 22.64 12.70
C PRO A 203 -17.52 23.03 13.60
N SER A 204 -17.78 23.50 14.82
CA SER A 204 -16.75 23.86 15.81
C SER A 204 -15.93 22.67 16.31
N HIS A 205 -16.38 21.43 16.11
CA HIS A 205 -15.71 20.24 16.61
C HIS A 205 -14.55 19.78 15.71
N TYR A 206 -14.25 20.47 14.59
CA TYR A 206 -13.18 20.06 13.67
C TYR A 206 -11.81 19.92 14.37
N ILE A 207 -11.54 20.75 15.38
CA ILE A 207 -10.31 20.70 16.18
C ILE A 207 -10.16 19.39 16.99
N PHE A 208 -11.25 18.67 17.24
CA PHE A 208 -11.26 17.39 17.94
C PHE A 208 -11.47 16.22 16.99
N ALA A 209 -12.43 16.36 16.06
CA ALA A 209 -12.79 15.33 15.12
C ALA A 209 -11.64 14.97 14.18
N VAL A 210 -10.90 15.96 13.64
CA VAL A 210 -9.80 15.68 12.70
C VAL A 210 -8.65 14.93 13.37
N PRO A 211 -8.09 15.38 14.52
CA PRO A 211 -7.05 14.63 15.21
C PRO A 211 -7.50 13.24 15.65
N LEU A 212 -8.74 13.09 16.13
CA LEU A 212 -9.28 11.80 16.54
C LEU A 212 -9.38 10.82 15.36
N MET A 213 -9.93 11.24 14.22
CA MET A 213 -10.01 10.39 13.02
C MET A 213 -8.62 10.00 12.51
N TYR A 214 -7.65 10.92 12.57
CA TYR A 214 -6.26 10.63 12.25
C TYR A 214 -5.65 9.57 13.18
N CYS A 215 -5.83 9.73 14.50
CA CYS A 215 -5.36 8.75 15.48
C CYS A 215 -6.05 7.39 15.31
N LEU A 216 -7.35 7.35 15.05
CA LEU A 216 -8.09 6.11 14.80
C LEU A 216 -7.65 5.42 13.51
N ALA A 217 -7.34 6.18 12.46
CA ALA A 217 -6.80 5.62 11.22
C ALA A 217 -5.46 4.92 11.47
N GLY A 218 -4.53 5.60 12.16
CA GLY A 218 -3.23 5.04 12.52
C GLY A 218 -3.34 3.85 13.49
N ALA A 219 -4.13 4.00 14.56
CA ALA A 219 -4.34 2.94 15.55
C ALA A 219 -4.99 1.71 14.93
N GLY A 220 -5.97 1.86 14.05
CA GLY A 220 -6.60 0.73 13.37
C GLY A 220 -5.60 -0.10 12.58
N VAL A 221 -4.72 0.54 11.80
CA VAL A 221 -3.67 -0.14 11.04
C VAL A 221 -2.63 -0.78 11.95
N ILE A 222 -2.12 -0.04 12.95
CA ILE A 222 -1.07 -0.53 13.87
C ILE A 222 -1.59 -1.67 14.74
N LEU A 223 -2.77 -1.54 15.34
CA LEU A 223 -3.34 -2.57 16.21
C LEU A 223 -3.72 -3.82 15.42
N SER A 224 -4.26 -3.67 14.20
CA SER A 224 -4.57 -4.83 13.35
C SER A 224 -3.30 -5.58 12.98
N LEU A 225 -2.23 -4.87 12.62
CA LEU A 225 -0.95 -5.49 12.32
C LEU A 225 -0.31 -6.13 13.55
N ALA A 226 -0.34 -5.45 14.70
CA ALA A 226 0.16 -5.99 15.96
C ALA A 226 -0.61 -7.25 16.38
N TYR A 227 -1.93 -7.29 16.18
CA TYR A 227 -2.77 -8.45 16.45
C TYR A 227 -2.41 -9.65 15.55
N ILE A 228 -2.15 -9.40 14.26
CA ILE A 228 -1.69 -10.42 13.31
C ILE A 228 -0.29 -10.93 13.70
N LEU A 229 0.66 -10.03 13.96
CA LEU A 229 2.04 -10.36 14.31
C LEU A 229 2.17 -11.04 15.68
N ALA A 230 1.25 -10.78 16.61
CA ALA A 230 1.16 -11.48 17.89
C ALA A 230 0.66 -12.93 17.78
N GLY A 231 0.35 -13.40 16.56
CA GLY A 231 -0.09 -14.77 16.29
C GLY A 231 -1.55 -15.05 16.64
N HIS A 232 -2.33 -14.03 17.01
CA HIS A 232 -3.76 -14.19 17.30
C HIS A 232 -4.60 -14.41 16.04
N LEU A 233 -4.11 -13.93 14.89
CA LEU A 233 -4.60 -14.33 13.58
C LEU A 233 -3.59 -15.30 12.96
N GLN A 234 -3.78 -16.61 13.17
CA GLN A 234 -3.03 -17.63 12.43
C GLN A 234 -3.49 -17.67 10.98
N VAL A 235 -3.04 -16.71 10.17
CA VAL A 235 -3.28 -16.69 8.72
C VAL A 235 -2.28 -17.61 7.99
N PHE A 236 -1.13 -17.88 8.61
CA PHE A 236 -0.01 -18.61 8.01
C PHE A 236 0.52 -19.63 9.02
N ASN A 237 0.51 -20.92 8.64
CA ASN A 237 1.16 -21.99 9.41
C ASN A 237 2.67 -22.09 9.12
N ASP A 238 3.22 -21.15 8.33
CA ASP A 238 4.49 -21.33 7.62
C ASP A 238 5.52 -20.21 7.90
N TYR A 239 5.33 -19.45 8.97
CA TYR A 239 6.33 -18.51 9.51
C TYR A 239 7.10 -19.17 10.67
#